data_AF-A0A9N9N0D2-F1
#
_entry.id   AF-A0A9N9N0D2-F1
#
_cell.length_a   1.000
_cell.length_b   1.000
_cell.length_c   1.000
_cell.angle_alpha   90.00
_cell.angle_beta   90.00
_cell.angle_gamma   90.00
#
_symmetry.space_group_name_H-M   'P 1'
#
loop_
_entity.id
_entity.type
_entity.pdbx_description
1 polymer ?
#
loop_
_entity_poly.entity_id
_entity_poly.type
_entity_poly.pdbx_seq_one_letter_code
_entity_poly.pdbx_strand_id
1 'polypeptide(L)'
;MRWLKWRAALVSFLTLVASAPAQRAEPTICAEEFCRCDSFTAVICNCTSDYEVTLRPDGAYRVPSTASGIIINGCSRVNFLPDLARNLIQLRTIELTNIMDVVINERALSWSPFSRESEMHPGLRILIQNSTVNQLSSYAIQGRVNDIIITDSRIHNVRPYAFSSLTGVRNIELKNNVLYNIERYTFSKFTTINFLLKGGYVDRLPSRFLSDVEITNLFRVEGISVKHISSVTFLVRSPKRVLVESNFIENLDPDGFHVVTKGPITFRNNTVTNFSKGALLGVTVDQEVMSVKGRQELLVDNNTITNIAPSSLIYNQTTLSLRVDGLNLNITCNCELAENWRQLLKEEAGIVTCWYDLEGHYMSVATFADSRCGAFKQTFWIFVVVGLVVVLIAASLITYFVVRRENEKKKKVQIVMPDGKTYRETEFHIVVERAELLTTNL
;
A
#
# COMPACT_ATOMS: atom_id res chain seq x y z
N MET A 1 29.39 33.84 -93.48
CA MET A 1 28.56 34.48 -92.42
C MET A 1 27.96 33.43 -91.48
N ARG A 2 28.78 32.80 -90.62
CA ARG A 2 28.31 31.75 -89.68
C ARG A 2 29.19 31.67 -88.42
N TRP A 3 29.52 32.81 -87.80
CA TRP A 3 30.41 32.83 -86.63
C TRP A 3 29.97 33.80 -85.51
N LEU A 4 28.69 34.22 -85.49
CA LEU A 4 28.20 35.20 -84.50
C LEU A 4 27.01 34.75 -83.63
N LYS A 5 26.60 33.47 -83.67
CA LYS A 5 25.44 32.97 -82.88
C LYS A 5 25.81 32.07 -81.69
N TRP A 6 27.09 31.88 -81.39
CA TRP A 6 27.55 31.00 -80.29
C TRP A 6 28.12 31.73 -79.07
N ARG A 7 28.19 33.06 -79.07
CA ARG A 7 28.64 33.84 -77.89
C ARG A 7 27.52 34.26 -76.93
N ALA A 8 26.26 34.19 -77.34
CA ALA A 8 25.12 34.55 -76.48
C ALA A 8 24.61 33.40 -75.58
N ALA A 9 24.95 32.14 -75.90
CA ALA A 9 24.51 30.98 -75.12
C ALA A 9 25.44 30.61 -73.95
N LEU A 10 26.71 31.05 -73.98
CA LEU A 10 27.71 30.72 -72.94
C LEU A 10 27.74 31.72 -71.78
N VAL A 11 27.18 32.93 -71.95
CA VAL A 11 27.11 33.94 -70.88
C VAL A 11 25.88 33.75 -69.99
N SER A 12 24.80 33.15 -70.49
CA SER A 12 23.61 32.84 -69.66
C SER A 12 23.71 31.56 -68.83
N PHE A 13 24.73 30.72 -69.04
CA PHE A 13 24.96 29.51 -68.23
C PHE A 13 25.97 29.73 -67.08
N LEU A 14 26.68 30.86 -67.08
CA LEU A 14 27.70 31.21 -66.07
C LEU A 14 27.22 32.20 -64.99
N THR A 15 25.98 32.71 -65.10
CA THR A 15 25.37 33.60 -64.09
C THR A 15 24.23 32.95 -63.29
N LEU A 16 24.04 31.63 -63.42
CA LEU A 16 23.10 30.82 -62.63
C LEU A 16 23.81 29.95 -61.56
N VAL A 17 25.05 30.30 -61.21
CA VAL A 17 25.67 29.90 -59.93
C VAL A 17 25.51 31.06 -58.95
N ALA A 18 24.29 31.60 -58.86
CA ALA A 18 23.93 32.52 -57.80
C ALA A 18 23.66 31.68 -56.56
N SER A 19 24.68 31.60 -55.71
CA SER A 19 24.55 31.51 -54.25
C SER A 19 23.32 30.76 -53.77
N ALA A 20 23.44 29.43 -53.60
CA ALA A 20 22.61 28.76 -52.61
C ALA A 20 22.73 29.59 -51.32
N PRO A 21 21.61 30.07 -50.74
CA PRO A 21 21.70 30.80 -49.49
C PRO A 21 22.36 29.86 -48.51
N ALA A 22 23.57 30.21 -48.06
CA ALA A 22 24.17 29.56 -46.92
C ALA A 22 23.13 29.67 -45.81
N GLN A 23 22.43 28.58 -45.51
CA GLN A 23 21.43 28.53 -44.45
C GLN A 23 22.15 29.04 -43.21
N ARG A 24 21.75 30.22 -42.72
CA ARG A 24 22.28 30.74 -41.46
C ARG A 24 22.02 29.65 -40.44
N ALA A 25 23.08 29.10 -39.85
CA ALA A 25 22.96 28.10 -38.82
C ALA A 25 22.07 28.69 -37.71
N GLU A 26 20.86 28.15 -37.57
CA GLU A 26 19.96 28.60 -36.51
C GLU A 26 20.64 28.34 -35.17
N PRO A 27 20.59 29.31 -34.23
CA PRO A 27 21.20 29.12 -32.92
C PRO A 27 20.58 27.89 -32.25
N THR A 28 21.41 27.09 -31.61
CA THR A 28 20.96 25.97 -30.78
C THR A 28 20.78 26.44 -29.34
N ILE A 29 20.20 25.62 -28.48
CA ILE A 29 20.06 25.93 -27.05
C ILE A 29 21.42 26.23 -26.38
N CYS A 30 22.53 25.75 -26.94
CA CYS A 30 23.88 26.04 -26.46
C CYS A 30 24.25 27.54 -26.57
N ALA A 31 23.47 28.34 -27.31
CA ALA A 31 23.69 29.77 -27.46
C ALA A 31 22.97 30.61 -26.38
N GLU A 32 22.16 29.98 -25.52
CA GLU A 32 21.53 30.67 -24.40
C GLU A 32 22.53 30.88 -23.26
N GLU A 33 22.39 31.98 -22.50
CA GLU A 33 23.37 32.39 -21.49
C GLU A 33 23.53 31.38 -20.33
N PHE A 34 22.47 30.63 -20.03
CA PHE A 34 22.41 29.66 -18.94
C PHE A 34 22.64 28.21 -19.39
N CYS A 35 22.83 27.98 -20.69
CA CYS A 35 23.09 26.66 -21.28
C CYS A 35 24.43 26.65 -22.02
N ARG A 36 25.15 25.54 -21.91
CA ARG A 36 26.37 25.30 -22.67
C ARG A 36 26.41 23.88 -23.18
N CYS A 37 27.12 23.67 -24.27
CA CYS A 37 27.38 22.34 -24.81
C CYS A 37 28.85 21.99 -24.62
N ASP A 38 29.12 20.89 -23.95
CA ASP A 38 30.49 20.45 -23.67
C ASP A 38 31.13 19.78 -24.90
N SER A 39 32.41 19.43 -24.77
CA SER A 39 33.14 18.70 -25.81
C SER A 39 32.60 17.29 -26.08
N PHE A 40 31.81 16.74 -25.17
CA PHE A 40 31.18 15.42 -25.26
C PHE A 40 29.74 15.50 -25.76
N THR A 41 29.34 16.65 -26.30
CA THR A 41 28.01 16.94 -26.83
C THR A 41 26.88 16.89 -25.81
N ALA A 42 27.16 16.97 -24.51
CA ALA A 42 26.13 17.12 -23.49
C ALA A 42 25.63 18.57 -23.45
N VAL A 43 24.31 18.75 -23.42
CA VAL A 43 23.65 20.02 -23.13
C VAL A 43 23.57 20.18 -21.62
N ILE A 44 24.25 21.19 -21.08
CA ILE A 44 24.32 21.45 -19.65
C ILE A 44 23.73 22.84 -19.41
N CYS A 45 22.60 22.91 -18.71
CA CYS A 45 21.96 24.16 -18.31
C CYS A 45 22.01 24.30 -16.79
N ASN A 46 22.58 25.40 -16.31
CA ASN A 46 22.65 25.70 -14.88
C ASN A 46 22.01 27.07 -14.64
N CYS A 47 20.81 27.06 -14.07
CA CYS A 47 20.03 28.26 -13.83
C CYS A 47 20.27 28.78 -12.41
N THR A 48 20.47 30.09 -12.26
CA THR A 48 20.67 30.75 -10.96
C THR A 48 19.35 31.23 -10.33
N SER A 49 18.22 30.59 -10.68
CA SER A 49 16.80 30.94 -10.41
C SER A 49 16.16 31.97 -11.37
N ASP A 50 14.87 31.77 -11.65
CA ASP A 50 13.96 32.42 -12.63
C ASP A 50 14.06 32.05 -14.13
N TYR A 51 15.12 31.37 -14.59
CA TYR A 51 15.19 30.95 -15.99
C TYR A 51 14.29 29.73 -16.30
N GLU A 52 13.48 29.87 -17.36
CA GLU A 52 12.71 28.79 -17.95
C GLU A 52 13.45 28.19 -19.15
N VAL A 53 13.57 26.86 -19.19
CA VAL A 53 14.22 26.13 -20.28
C VAL A 53 13.15 25.40 -21.10
N THR A 54 13.07 25.67 -22.39
CA THR A 54 12.19 24.93 -23.30
C THR A 54 13.03 24.12 -24.27
N LEU A 55 12.98 22.79 -24.14
CA LEU A 55 13.70 21.87 -25.00
C LEU A 55 12.88 21.61 -26.26
N ARG A 56 13.39 22.07 -27.41
CA ARG A 56 12.72 21.97 -28.72
C ARG A 56 13.40 20.94 -29.63
N PRO A 57 12.64 20.14 -30.41
CA PRO A 57 13.21 19.24 -31.42
C PRO A 57 13.85 20.01 -32.58
N ASP A 58 13.19 21.08 -33.06
CA ASP A 58 13.52 21.80 -34.28
C ASP A 58 13.37 23.32 -34.11
N GLY A 59 13.90 24.07 -35.07
CA GLY A 59 13.88 25.53 -35.10
C GLY A 59 14.98 26.20 -34.27
N ALA A 60 14.82 27.51 -34.06
CA ALA A 60 15.72 28.29 -33.22
C ALA A 60 15.70 27.80 -31.76
N TYR A 61 16.90 27.71 -31.18
CA TYR A 61 17.18 27.18 -29.85
C TYR A 61 16.82 25.71 -29.67
N ARG A 62 16.87 24.92 -30.75
CA ARG A 62 16.71 23.46 -30.65
C ARG A 62 17.86 22.79 -29.89
N VAL A 63 17.56 21.60 -29.37
CA VAL A 63 18.59 20.69 -28.85
C VAL A 63 19.41 20.15 -30.04
N PRO A 64 20.75 20.23 -30.03
CA PRO A 64 21.58 19.69 -31.11
C PRO A 64 21.32 18.20 -31.32
N SER A 65 21.23 17.74 -32.57
CA SER A 65 21.02 16.32 -32.88
C SER A 65 22.19 15.42 -32.45
N THR A 66 23.36 16.01 -32.23
CA THR A 66 24.54 15.34 -31.67
C THR A 66 24.49 15.17 -30.16
N ALA A 67 23.45 15.68 -29.49
CA ALA A 67 23.40 15.69 -28.03
C ALA A 67 23.44 14.28 -27.43
N SER A 68 24.43 14.04 -26.57
CA SER A 68 24.61 12.76 -25.87
C SER A 68 23.94 12.74 -24.50
N GLY A 69 23.76 13.91 -23.89
CA GLY A 69 23.10 14.08 -22.60
C GLY A 69 22.40 15.42 -22.49
N ILE A 70 21.37 15.48 -21.65
CA ILE A 70 20.68 16.70 -21.25
C ILE A 70 20.73 16.77 -19.72
N ILE A 71 21.46 17.75 -19.19
CA ILE A 71 21.68 17.92 -17.76
C ILE A 71 21.20 19.32 -17.39
N ILE A 72 20.16 19.41 -16.57
CA ILE A 72 19.55 20.68 -16.20
C ILE A 72 19.47 20.76 -14.67
N ASN A 73 19.96 21.88 -14.12
CA ASN A 73 20.00 22.12 -12.68
C ASN A 73 19.47 23.52 -12.34
N GLY A 74 18.62 23.60 -11.31
CA GLY A 74 18.26 24.87 -10.65
C GLY A 74 17.30 25.77 -11.43
N CYS A 75 16.67 25.26 -12.49
CA CYS A 75 15.78 26.06 -13.34
C CYS A 75 14.37 26.18 -12.74
N SER A 76 13.70 27.32 -12.99
CA SER A 76 12.34 27.55 -12.50
C SER A 76 11.38 26.61 -13.22
N ARG A 77 11.55 26.45 -14.53
CA ARG A 77 10.70 25.61 -15.36
C ARG A 77 11.51 24.88 -16.43
N VAL A 78 11.20 23.62 -16.66
CA VAL A 78 11.70 22.85 -17.80
C VAL A 78 10.55 22.22 -18.55
N ASN A 79 10.41 22.61 -19.81
CA ASN A 79 9.37 22.11 -20.70
C ASN A 79 9.97 21.30 -21.84
N PHE A 80 9.66 20.00 -21.88
CA PHE A 80 10.03 19.12 -22.98
C PHE A 80 8.94 19.17 -24.04
N LEU A 81 9.21 19.76 -25.20
CA LEU A 81 8.24 19.79 -26.29
C LEU A 81 8.03 18.39 -26.92
N PRO A 82 6.88 18.17 -27.59
CA PRO A 82 6.62 16.91 -28.28
C PRO A 82 7.72 16.51 -29.25
N ASP A 83 7.96 15.21 -29.35
CA ASP A 83 8.91 14.59 -30.29
C ASP A 83 10.39 15.05 -30.14
N LEU A 84 10.77 15.67 -29.01
CA LEU A 84 12.14 16.14 -28.73
C LEU A 84 13.20 15.07 -29.00
N ALA A 85 13.05 13.88 -28.40
CA ALA A 85 14.08 12.85 -28.45
C ALA A 85 14.18 12.12 -29.80
N ARG A 86 13.23 12.34 -30.72
CA ARG A 86 13.11 11.57 -31.97
C ARG A 86 14.39 11.60 -32.82
N ASN A 87 15.04 12.76 -32.90
CA ASN A 87 16.23 12.99 -33.72
C ASN A 87 17.54 12.88 -32.93
N LEU A 88 17.48 12.64 -31.60
CA LEU A 88 18.65 12.63 -30.72
C LEU A 88 19.24 11.22 -30.62
N ILE A 89 19.82 10.73 -31.71
CA ILE A 89 20.31 9.33 -31.83
C ILE A 89 21.39 9.00 -30.78
N GLN A 90 22.19 10.00 -30.40
CA GLN A 90 23.27 9.83 -29.42
C GLN A 90 22.83 10.03 -27.98
N LEU A 91 21.58 10.43 -27.72
CA LEU A 91 21.11 10.70 -26.37
C LEU A 91 21.15 9.44 -25.52
N ARG A 92 21.77 9.54 -24.34
CA ARG A 92 21.90 8.46 -23.36
C ARG A 92 21.43 8.84 -21.97
N THR A 93 21.53 10.12 -21.61
CA THR A 93 21.23 10.57 -20.26
C THR A 93 20.35 11.82 -20.26
N ILE A 94 19.33 11.82 -19.43
CA ILE A 94 18.56 13.01 -19.07
C ILE A 94 18.61 13.12 -17.55
N GLU A 95 19.14 14.23 -17.05
CA GLU A 95 19.29 14.51 -15.63
C GLU A 95 18.65 15.85 -15.30
N LEU A 96 17.66 15.83 -14.42
CA LEU A 96 16.92 16.98 -13.95
C LEU A 96 17.08 17.09 -12.44
N THR A 97 17.65 18.19 -11.98
CA THR A 97 17.95 18.41 -10.56
C THR A 97 17.45 19.77 -10.09
N ASN A 98 16.82 19.81 -8.91
CA ASN A 98 16.38 21.06 -8.28
C ASN A 98 15.47 21.93 -9.18
N ILE A 99 14.49 21.33 -9.85
CA ILE A 99 13.62 22.02 -10.81
C ILE A 99 12.24 22.25 -10.21
N MET A 100 11.74 23.49 -10.29
CA MET A 100 10.47 23.88 -9.66
C MET A 100 9.23 23.49 -10.47
N ASP A 101 9.31 23.38 -11.80
CA ASP A 101 8.22 22.93 -12.66
C ASP A 101 8.76 22.13 -13.85
N VAL A 102 8.58 20.79 -13.84
CA VAL A 102 8.91 19.92 -14.96
C VAL A 102 7.63 19.51 -15.69
N VAL A 103 7.60 19.81 -17.00
CA VAL A 103 6.52 19.42 -17.90
C VAL A 103 7.10 18.55 -19.02
N ILE A 104 6.64 17.30 -19.10
CA ILE A 104 6.99 16.39 -20.19
C ILE A 104 5.75 16.19 -21.07
N ASN A 105 5.79 16.76 -22.27
CA ASN A 105 4.69 16.65 -23.22
C ASN A 105 4.63 15.27 -23.89
N GLU A 106 3.53 15.04 -24.59
CA GLU A 106 3.29 13.79 -25.31
C GLU A 106 4.44 13.48 -26.28
N ARG A 107 4.92 12.23 -26.23
CA ARG A 107 6.01 11.71 -27.06
C ARG A 107 7.32 12.49 -26.99
N ALA A 108 7.49 13.38 -26.01
CA ALA A 108 8.70 14.19 -25.89
C ALA A 108 9.95 13.31 -25.73
N LEU A 109 9.86 12.23 -24.95
CA LEU A 109 10.92 11.25 -24.74
C LEU A 109 10.60 9.90 -25.43
N SER A 110 9.99 9.96 -26.62
CA SER A 110 9.84 8.80 -27.49
C SER A 110 11.17 8.53 -28.22
N TRP A 111 11.98 7.62 -27.66
CA TRP A 111 13.35 7.41 -28.10
C TRP A 111 13.60 5.95 -28.49
N SER A 112 13.75 5.70 -29.79
CA SER A 112 14.05 4.36 -30.33
C SER A 112 14.85 4.46 -31.63
N PRO A 113 16.11 4.92 -31.59
CA PRO A 113 16.89 5.13 -32.81
C PRO A 113 17.40 3.84 -33.45
N PHE A 114 17.34 2.73 -32.73
CA PHE A 114 17.81 1.42 -33.20
C PHE A 114 16.64 0.45 -33.37
N SER A 115 16.80 -0.52 -34.28
CA SER A 115 15.85 -1.62 -34.42
C SER A 115 15.66 -2.36 -33.09
N ARG A 116 14.43 -2.83 -32.85
CA ARG A 116 14.03 -3.55 -31.63
C ARG A 116 14.85 -4.83 -31.39
N GLU A 117 15.43 -5.39 -32.45
CA GLU A 117 16.17 -6.65 -32.44
C GLU A 117 17.60 -6.52 -31.91
N SER A 118 18.15 -5.30 -31.81
CA SER A 118 19.53 -5.12 -31.34
C SER A 118 19.57 -4.93 -29.82
N GLU A 119 19.63 -6.02 -29.06
CA GLU A 119 19.75 -5.98 -27.58
C GLU A 119 21.06 -5.32 -27.10
N MET A 120 22.06 -5.13 -27.98
CA MET A 120 23.38 -4.62 -27.61
C MET A 120 23.50 -3.11 -27.43
N HIS A 121 22.50 -2.29 -27.82
CA HIS A 121 22.62 -0.84 -27.65
C HIS A 121 22.15 -0.35 -26.26
N PRO A 122 22.82 0.66 -25.68
CA PRO A 122 22.36 1.25 -24.43
C PRO A 122 21.04 2.02 -24.65
N GLY A 123 20.09 1.85 -23.73
CA GLY A 123 18.89 2.67 -23.61
C GLY A 123 19.13 4.03 -22.95
N LEU A 124 18.09 4.86 -22.95
CA LEU A 124 18.07 6.15 -22.24
C LEU A 124 18.05 5.94 -20.73
N ARG A 125 18.82 6.72 -19.97
CA ARG A 125 18.74 6.83 -18.51
C ARG A 125 18.10 8.16 -18.15
N ILE A 126 16.99 8.11 -17.42
CA ILE A 126 16.24 9.29 -16.97
C ILE A 126 16.38 9.39 -15.46
N LEU A 127 16.94 10.50 -14.99
CA LEU A 127 17.12 10.84 -13.59
C LEU A 127 16.40 12.16 -13.29
N ILE A 128 15.47 12.14 -12.36
CA ILE A 128 14.79 13.34 -11.85
C ILE A 128 14.96 13.36 -10.33
N GLN A 129 15.59 14.39 -9.80
CA GLN A 129 15.89 14.49 -8.37
C GLN A 129 15.50 15.85 -7.82
N ASN A 130 14.92 15.84 -6.61
CA ASN A 130 14.55 17.05 -5.87
C ASN A 130 13.79 18.07 -6.74
N SER A 131 12.83 17.59 -7.52
CA SER A 131 12.12 18.39 -8.51
C SER A 131 10.61 18.23 -8.38
N THR A 132 9.86 19.18 -8.95
CA THR A 132 8.40 19.09 -9.02
C THR A 132 7.99 18.78 -10.45
N VAL A 133 7.59 17.53 -10.69
CA VAL A 133 7.04 17.05 -11.95
C VAL A 133 5.55 17.38 -11.98
N ASN A 134 5.22 18.52 -12.58
CA ASN A 134 3.86 19.01 -12.60
C ASN A 134 2.97 18.22 -13.56
N GLN A 135 3.54 17.82 -14.71
CA GLN A 135 2.81 17.04 -15.71
C GLN A 135 3.71 16.05 -16.46
N LEU A 136 3.31 14.79 -16.43
CA LEU A 136 3.70 13.75 -17.38
C LEU A 136 2.52 13.45 -18.28
N SER A 137 2.61 13.84 -19.55
CA SER A 137 1.55 13.63 -20.52
C SER A 137 1.46 12.18 -20.98
N SER A 138 0.37 11.81 -21.65
CA SER A 138 0.21 10.48 -22.23
C SER A 138 1.36 10.20 -23.19
N TYR A 139 1.90 8.98 -23.17
CA TYR A 139 3.00 8.59 -24.04
C TYR A 139 4.25 9.48 -23.92
N ALA A 140 4.46 10.16 -22.79
CA ALA A 140 5.60 11.05 -22.57
C ALA A 140 6.94 10.32 -22.74
N ILE A 141 7.05 9.10 -22.19
CA ILE A 141 8.27 8.29 -22.22
C ILE A 141 7.95 6.96 -22.91
N GLN A 142 8.64 6.70 -24.03
CA GLN A 142 8.45 5.52 -24.87
C GLN A 142 9.76 5.05 -25.50
N GLY A 143 9.81 3.79 -25.90
CA GLY A 143 10.95 3.22 -26.61
C GLY A 143 12.01 2.66 -25.65
N ARG A 144 13.29 2.79 -26.01
CA ARG A 144 14.37 2.07 -25.33
C ARG A 144 14.90 2.84 -24.14
N VAL A 145 14.56 2.41 -22.93
CA VAL A 145 14.95 3.07 -21.68
C VAL A 145 15.62 2.04 -20.78
N ASN A 146 16.79 2.35 -20.23
CA ASN A 146 17.50 1.47 -19.30
C ASN A 146 17.01 1.68 -17.87
N ASP A 147 16.97 2.93 -17.41
CA ASP A 147 16.70 3.26 -16.02
C ASP A 147 15.82 4.51 -15.94
N ILE A 148 14.78 4.44 -15.11
CA ILE A 148 13.93 5.57 -14.76
C ILE A 148 14.01 5.73 -13.26
N ILE A 149 14.67 6.80 -12.81
CA ILE A 149 14.94 7.05 -11.40
C ILE A 149 14.36 8.42 -11.06
N ILE A 150 13.33 8.45 -10.22
CA ILE A 150 12.73 9.68 -9.72
C ILE A 150 12.85 9.68 -8.20
N THR A 151 13.54 10.67 -7.65
CA THR A 151 13.89 10.71 -6.22
C THR A 151 13.56 12.06 -5.57
N ASP A 152 13.07 11.99 -4.34
CA ASP A 152 12.80 13.16 -3.47
C ASP A 152 11.98 14.25 -4.19
N SER A 153 11.04 13.84 -5.04
CA SER A 153 10.33 14.70 -5.98
C SER A 153 8.82 14.72 -5.73
N ARG A 154 8.16 15.80 -6.15
CA ARG A 154 6.69 15.90 -6.12
C ARG A 154 6.15 15.65 -7.51
N ILE A 155 5.23 14.71 -7.67
CA ILE A 155 4.62 14.37 -8.95
C ILE A 155 3.13 14.70 -8.88
N HIS A 156 2.72 15.77 -9.56
CA HIS A 156 1.35 16.26 -9.49
C HIS A 156 0.41 15.48 -10.40
N ASN A 157 0.64 15.50 -11.71
CA ASN A 157 -0.25 14.86 -12.67
C ASN A 157 0.51 13.86 -13.55
N VAL A 158 0.05 12.62 -13.56
CA VAL A 158 0.55 11.59 -14.47
C VAL A 158 -0.61 11.02 -15.26
N ARG A 159 -0.61 11.31 -16.57
CA ARG A 159 -1.65 10.89 -17.50
C ARG A 159 -1.54 9.39 -17.83
N PRO A 160 -2.62 8.77 -18.33
CA PRO A 160 -2.59 7.38 -18.77
C PRO A 160 -1.50 7.13 -19.80
N TYR A 161 -0.83 5.98 -19.71
CA TYR A 161 0.23 5.56 -20.63
C TYR A 161 1.46 6.49 -20.68
N ALA A 162 1.67 7.33 -19.65
CA ALA A 162 2.86 8.18 -19.56
C ALA A 162 4.17 7.39 -19.70
N PHE A 163 4.19 6.16 -19.17
CA PHE A 163 5.26 5.19 -19.33
C PHE A 163 4.72 3.95 -20.04
N SER A 164 4.90 3.89 -21.36
CA SER A 164 4.33 2.79 -22.15
C SER A 164 5.27 2.30 -23.24
N SER A 165 5.13 1.01 -23.58
CA SER A 165 5.91 0.38 -24.66
C SER A 165 7.42 0.59 -24.49
N LEU A 166 7.88 0.50 -23.24
CA LEU A 166 9.31 0.58 -22.92
C LEU A 166 10.00 -0.74 -23.26
N THR A 167 11.23 -0.65 -23.76
CA THR A 167 12.06 -1.83 -24.07
C THR A 167 13.43 -1.70 -23.43
N GLY A 168 13.99 -2.82 -22.96
CA GLY A 168 15.31 -2.85 -22.34
C GLY A 168 15.39 -2.25 -20.92
N VAL A 169 14.26 -2.05 -20.25
CA VAL A 169 14.21 -1.45 -18.91
C VAL A 169 14.82 -2.41 -17.90
N ARG A 170 15.78 -1.90 -17.14
CA ARG A 170 16.41 -2.60 -16.03
C ARG A 170 15.77 -2.19 -14.73
N ASN A 171 15.70 -0.89 -14.45
CA ASN A 171 15.20 -0.40 -13.18
C ASN A 171 14.20 0.73 -13.36
N ILE A 172 13.08 0.62 -12.67
CA ILE A 172 12.18 1.75 -12.39
C ILE A 172 12.19 1.96 -10.88
N GLU A 173 12.70 3.10 -10.44
CA GLU A 173 12.81 3.47 -9.04
C GLU A 173 12.10 4.80 -8.77
N LEU A 174 11.07 4.74 -7.93
CA LEU A 174 10.36 5.90 -7.39
C LEU A 174 10.66 5.95 -5.90
N LYS A 175 11.59 6.82 -5.48
CA LYS A 175 12.06 6.91 -4.10
C LYS A 175 11.68 8.23 -3.44
N ASN A 176 11.09 8.18 -2.25
CA ASN A 176 10.73 9.35 -1.43
C ASN A 176 9.92 10.40 -2.19
N ASN A 177 9.03 9.96 -3.08
CA ASN A 177 8.23 10.87 -3.88
C ASN A 177 6.88 11.14 -3.23
N VAL A 178 6.31 12.31 -3.56
CA VAL A 178 4.92 12.64 -3.21
C VAL A 178 4.08 12.57 -4.47
N LEU A 179 3.16 11.61 -4.54
CA LEU A 179 2.31 11.35 -5.71
C LEU A 179 0.88 11.83 -5.44
N TYR A 180 0.37 12.73 -6.28
CA TYR A 180 -0.98 13.30 -6.15
C TYR A 180 -1.97 12.64 -7.13
N ASN A 181 -2.14 13.19 -8.34
CA ASN A 181 -3.07 12.72 -9.35
C ASN A 181 -2.39 11.75 -10.31
N ILE A 182 -2.33 10.49 -9.90
CA ILE A 182 -1.90 9.40 -10.77
C ILE A 182 -3.15 8.80 -11.44
N GLU A 183 -3.19 8.80 -12.77
CA GLU A 183 -4.28 8.19 -13.52
C GLU A 183 -4.03 6.68 -13.76
N ARG A 184 -5.10 5.96 -14.11
CA ARG A 184 -5.04 4.53 -14.46
C ARG A 184 -4.13 4.32 -15.67
N TYR A 185 -3.52 3.14 -15.76
CA TYR A 185 -2.63 2.75 -16.87
C TYR A 185 -1.38 3.62 -17.00
N THR A 186 -0.93 4.28 -15.93
CA THR A 186 0.27 5.12 -15.94
C THR A 186 1.50 4.35 -16.45
N PHE A 187 1.72 3.14 -15.94
CA PHE A 187 2.75 2.21 -16.41
C PHE A 187 2.10 1.04 -17.13
N SER A 188 2.38 0.87 -18.42
CA SER A 188 1.70 -0.18 -19.19
C SER A 188 2.54 -0.83 -20.29
N LYS A 189 2.39 -2.16 -20.43
CA LYS A 189 2.91 -2.96 -21.55
C LYS A 189 4.43 -2.82 -21.72
N PHE A 190 5.18 -3.21 -20.70
CA PHE A 190 6.63 -3.30 -20.79
C PHE A 190 7.18 -4.36 -19.82
N THR A 191 8.43 -4.75 -20.06
CA THR A 191 9.18 -5.66 -19.20
C THR A 191 10.30 -4.89 -18.50
N THR A 192 10.49 -5.12 -17.20
CA THR A 192 11.59 -4.56 -16.39
C THR A 192 12.25 -5.64 -15.54
N ILE A 193 13.50 -5.42 -15.12
CA ILE A 193 14.16 -6.33 -14.17
C ILE A 193 13.65 -6.04 -12.75
N ASN A 194 13.70 -4.77 -12.35
CA ASN A 194 13.30 -4.33 -11.01
C ASN A 194 12.29 -3.18 -11.10
N PHE A 195 11.27 -3.23 -10.24
CA PHE A 195 10.38 -2.11 -9.98
C PHE A 195 10.34 -1.84 -8.49
N LEU A 196 10.74 -0.63 -8.11
CA LEU A 196 10.92 -0.20 -6.73
C LEU A 196 10.08 1.05 -6.48
N LEU A 197 9.09 0.92 -5.59
CA LEU A 197 8.34 2.04 -5.04
C LEU A 197 8.68 2.15 -3.56
N LYS A 198 9.47 3.15 -3.19
CA LYS A 198 10.09 3.26 -1.87
C LYS A 198 9.85 4.62 -1.24
N GLY A 199 9.40 4.67 0.01
CA GLY A 199 9.28 5.91 0.75
C GLY A 199 8.25 6.89 0.19
N GLY A 200 7.96 7.93 0.97
CA GLY A 200 7.11 9.03 0.53
C GLY A 200 5.61 8.77 0.74
N TYR A 201 4.81 9.55 0.03
CA TYR A 201 3.37 9.64 0.25
C TYR A 201 2.61 9.54 -1.08
N VAL A 202 1.54 8.75 -1.07
CA VAL A 202 0.64 8.62 -2.23
C VAL A 202 -0.79 8.78 -1.75
N ASP A 203 -1.52 9.73 -2.35
CA ASP A 203 -2.92 9.93 -1.95
C ASP A 203 -3.79 8.75 -2.38
N ARG A 204 -3.78 8.41 -3.67
CA ARG A 204 -4.48 7.24 -4.20
C ARG A 204 -3.66 6.56 -5.28
N LEU A 205 -3.48 5.25 -5.14
CA LEU A 205 -3.02 4.40 -6.23
C LEU A 205 -4.26 3.86 -6.96
N PRO A 206 -4.46 4.25 -8.22
CA PRO A 206 -5.65 3.87 -8.97
C PRO A 206 -5.56 2.43 -9.46
N SER A 207 -6.71 1.87 -9.86
CA SER A 207 -6.73 0.56 -10.50
C SER A 207 -5.86 0.55 -11.75
N ARG A 208 -5.10 -0.52 -11.96
CA ARG A 208 -4.17 -0.69 -13.07
C ARG A 208 -3.11 0.40 -13.14
N PHE A 209 -2.64 0.90 -12.00
CA PHE A 209 -1.45 1.75 -11.92
C PHE A 209 -0.26 1.12 -12.65
N LEU A 210 0.01 -0.16 -12.35
CA LEU A 210 0.79 -1.05 -13.20
C LEU A 210 -0.17 -1.93 -13.98
N SER A 211 -0.16 -1.83 -15.31
CA SER A 211 -1.05 -2.58 -16.18
C SER A 211 -0.27 -3.44 -17.15
N ASP A 212 -0.27 -4.75 -16.88
CA ASP A 212 0.39 -5.75 -17.74
C ASP A 212 1.90 -5.46 -17.85
N VAL A 213 2.52 -5.30 -16.67
CA VAL A 213 3.95 -5.08 -16.53
C VAL A 213 4.61 -6.39 -16.11
N GLU A 214 5.58 -6.84 -16.88
CA GLU A 214 6.38 -8.02 -16.55
C GLU A 214 7.62 -7.57 -15.76
N ILE A 215 7.80 -8.13 -14.56
CA ILE A 215 8.94 -7.84 -13.70
C ILE A 215 9.71 -9.14 -13.56
N THR A 216 10.98 -9.21 -13.98
CA THR A 216 11.69 -10.50 -14.05
C THR A 216 12.52 -10.84 -12.81
N ASN A 217 12.75 -9.89 -11.90
CA ASN A 217 13.53 -10.10 -10.69
C ASN A 217 12.80 -9.63 -9.41
N LEU A 218 12.73 -8.33 -9.16
CA LEU A 218 12.26 -7.79 -7.88
C LEU A 218 11.12 -6.79 -8.07
N PHE A 219 9.98 -7.08 -7.44
CA PHE A 219 8.91 -6.11 -7.22
C PHE A 219 8.90 -5.72 -5.75
N ARG A 220 9.19 -4.45 -5.44
CA ARG A 220 9.29 -3.97 -4.06
C ARG A 220 8.46 -2.71 -3.83
N VAL A 221 7.61 -2.77 -2.81
CA VAL A 221 6.83 -1.64 -2.28
C VAL A 221 7.21 -1.49 -0.81
N GLU A 222 7.94 -0.42 -0.46
CA GLU A 222 8.53 -0.30 0.87
C GLU A 222 8.42 1.10 1.45
N GLY A 223 8.07 1.23 2.73
CA GLY A 223 8.14 2.51 3.43
C GLY A 223 7.17 3.58 2.92
N ILE A 224 6.14 3.22 2.15
CA ILE A 224 5.19 4.19 1.59
C ILE A 224 4.01 4.43 2.51
N SER A 225 3.55 5.68 2.58
CA SER A 225 2.27 6.05 3.19
C SER A 225 1.23 6.25 2.10
N VAL A 226 0.22 5.38 2.05
CA VAL A 226 -0.83 5.39 1.02
C VAL A 226 -2.21 5.47 1.66
N LYS A 227 -3.05 6.44 1.27
CA LYS A 227 -4.43 6.45 1.80
C LYS A 227 -5.31 5.39 1.16
N HIS A 228 -5.12 5.13 -0.12
CA HIS A 228 -5.98 4.19 -0.83
C HIS A 228 -5.25 3.42 -1.93
N ILE A 229 -5.26 2.10 -1.84
CA ILE A 229 -4.84 1.17 -2.89
C ILE A 229 -6.11 0.55 -3.47
N SER A 230 -6.43 0.91 -4.72
CA SER A 230 -7.61 0.40 -5.40
C SER A 230 -7.47 -1.07 -5.84
N SER A 231 -8.59 -1.71 -6.17
CA SER A 231 -8.57 -3.06 -6.75
C SER A 231 -7.71 -3.14 -8.02
N VAL A 232 -6.94 -4.22 -8.14
CA VAL A 232 -6.09 -4.51 -9.30
C VAL A 232 -5.13 -3.34 -9.60
N THR A 233 -4.63 -2.67 -8.56
CA THR A 233 -3.66 -1.56 -8.69
C THR A 233 -2.37 -2.06 -9.35
N PHE A 234 -1.86 -3.18 -8.86
CA PHE A 234 -0.62 -3.80 -9.36
C PHE A 234 -0.96 -5.05 -10.15
N LEU A 235 -1.14 -4.92 -11.48
CA LEU A 235 -1.27 -6.06 -12.40
C LEU A 235 0.10 -6.42 -12.96
N VAL A 236 0.81 -7.30 -12.25
CA VAL A 236 2.22 -7.61 -12.46
C VAL A 236 2.42 -9.10 -12.70
N ARG A 237 3.36 -9.46 -13.57
CA ARG A 237 3.69 -10.86 -13.89
C ARG A 237 5.18 -11.15 -13.75
N SER A 238 5.49 -12.38 -13.39
CA SER A 238 6.82 -12.99 -13.34
C SER A 238 7.87 -12.51 -12.31
N PRO A 239 7.58 -11.71 -11.25
CA PRO A 239 8.63 -11.33 -10.30
C PRO A 239 9.15 -12.58 -9.58
N LYS A 240 10.48 -12.71 -9.49
CA LYS A 240 11.11 -13.77 -8.68
C LYS A 240 10.90 -13.55 -7.19
N ARG A 241 10.80 -12.29 -6.77
CA ARG A 241 10.57 -11.89 -5.38
C ARG A 241 9.62 -10.71 -5.32
N VAL A 242 8.63 -10.80 -4.43
CA VAL A 242 7.68 -9.72 -4.12
C VAL A 242 7.84 -9.33 -2.67
N LEU A 243 8.18 -8.07 -2.42
CA LEU A 243 8.39 -7.53 -1.07
C LEU A 243 7.46 -6.33 -0.84
N VAL A 244 6.54 -6.45 0.11
CA VAL A 244 5.66 -5.37 0.57
C VAL A 244 5.95 -5.13 2.04
N GLU A 245 6.76 -4.10 2.33
CA GLU A 245 7.41 -3.96 3.63
C GLU A 245 7.27 -2.58 4.24
N SER A 246 7.00 -2.50 5.55
CA SER A 246 7.07 -1.22 6.29
C SER A 246 6.16 -0.12 5.74
N ASN A 247 5.01 -0.48 5.15
CA ASN A 247 4.08 0.48 4.56
C ASN A 247 2.98 0.86 5.54
N PHE A 248 2.49 2.09 5.42
CA PHE A 248 1.28 2.55 6.08
C PHE A 248 0.17 2.67 5.03
N ILE A 249 -0.85 1.82 5.11
CA ILE A 249 -1.94 1.76 4.13
C ILE A 249 -3.26 2.01 4.85
N GLU A 250 -3.94 3.11 4.55
CA GLU A 250 -5.22 3.38 5.20
C GLU A 250 -6.32 2.46 4.65
N ASN A 251 -6.45 2.34 3.32
CA ASN A 251 -7.43 1.46 2.68
C ASN A 251 -6.77 0.56 1.65
N LEU A 252 -6.94 -0.76 1.80
CA LEU A 252 -6.56 -1.77 0.81
C LEU A 252 -7.81 -2.46 0.28
N ASP A 253 -8.13 -2.22 -0.98
CA ASP A 253 -9.25 -2.84 -1.69
C ASP A 253 -8.99 -4.34 -2.01
N PRO A 254 -10.06 -5.10 -2.32
CA PRO A 254 -9.93 -6.47 -2.83
C PRO A 254 -9.01 -6.54 -4.05
N ASP A 255 -8.17 -7.57 -4.13
CA ASP A 255 -7.21 -7.76 -5.23
C ASP A 255 -6.32 -6.55 -5.54
N GLY A 256 -6.00 -5.70 -4.54
CA GLY A 256 -5.09 -4.56 -4.74
C GLY A 256 -3.74 -4.97 -5.34
N PHE A 257 -3.27 -6.17 -4.94
CA PHE A 257 -2.09 -6.84 -5.48
C PHE A 257 -2.51 -8.01 -6.37
N HIS A 258 -2.60 -7.78 -7.68
CA HIS A 258 -2.85 -8.84 -8.66
C HIS A 258 -1.54 -9.29 -9.30
N VAL A 259 -0.79 -10.12 -8.57
CA VAL A 259 0.58 -10.50 -8.91
C VAL A 259 0.67 -11.99 -9.22
N VAL A 260 1.19 -12.33 -10.40
CA VAL A 260 1.55 -13.70 -10.79
C VAL A 260 3.06 -13.87 -10.61
N THR A 261 3.51 -14.46 -9.49
CA THR A 261 4.93 -14.53 -9.10
C THR A 261 5.61 -15.83 -9.52
N LYS A 262 6.95 -15.80 -9.62
CA LYS A 262 7.82 -16.97 -9.81
C LYS A 262 8.54 -17.41 -8.52
N GLY A 263 8.22 -16.80 -7.38
CA GLY A 263 8.85 -17.11 -6.10
C GLY A 263 8.01 -16.66 -4.90
N PRO A 264 8.62 -16.55 -3.70
CA PRO A 264 7.89 -16.24 -2.48
C PRO A 264 7.49 -14.76 -2.40
N ILE A 265 6.47 -14.51 -1.59
CA ILE A 265 5.90 -13.19 -1.36
C ILE A 265 5.97 -12.88 0.12
N THR A 266 6.49 -11.70 0.45
CA THR A 266 6.63 -11.24 1.83
C THR A 266 5.82 -9.97 2.03
N PHE A 267 4.84 -10.04 2.93
CA PHE A 267 4.06 -8.92 3.40
C PHE A 267 4.42 -8.71 4.88
N ARG A 268 5.32 -7.76 5.18
CA ARG A 268 5.84 -7.60 6.54
C ARG A 268 5.92 -6.17 7.07
N ASN A 269 5.82 -6.01 8.38
CA ASN A 269 5.93 -4.72 9.06
C ASN A 269 4.95 -3.66 8.53
N ASN A 270 3.84 -4.04 7.91
CA ASN A 270 2.87 -3.07 7.39
C ASN A 270 1.84 -2.74 8.47
N THR A 271 1.37 -1.49 8.44
CA THR A 271 0.20 -1.06 9.21
C THR A 271 -0.93 -0.80 8.22
N VAL A 272 -2.04 -1.53 8.35
CA VAL A 272 -3.21 -1.37 7.48
C VAL A 272 -4.44 -0.99 8.30
N THR A 273 -5.09 0.14 7.99
CA THR A 273 -6.31 0.53 8.73
C THR A 273 -7.50 -0.33 8.28
N ASN A 274 -7.80 -0.38 6.98
CA ASN A 274 -8.91 -1.14 6.41
C ASN A 274 -8.39 -2.20 5.44
N PHE A 275 -8.52 -3.48 5.80
CA PHE A 275 -8.05 -4.61 5.01
C PHE A 275 -9.24 -5.39 4.45
N SER A 276 -9.58 -5.08 3.18
CA SER A 276 -10.80 -5.58 2.53
C SER A 276 -10.80 -7.09 2.32
N LYS A 277 -12.02 -7.65 2.18
CA LYS A 277 -12.22 -9.07 1.86
C LYS A 277 -11.48 -9.45 0.56
N GLY A 278 -10.66 -10.50 0.60
CA GLY A 278 -9.91 -10.96 -0.58
C GLY A 278 -8.82 -10.00 -1.08
N ALA A 279 -8.25 -9.15 -0.21
CA ALA A 279 -7.16 -8.24 -0.59
C ALA A 279 -5.92 -8.96 -1.21
N LEU A 280 -5.70 -10.23 -0.84
CA LEU A 280 -4.60 -11.08 -1.31
C LEU A 280 -5.03 -12.18 -2.29
N LEU A 281 -6.30 -12.20 -2.73
CA LEU A 281 -6.81 -13.27 -3.58
C LEU A 281 -6.18 -13.26 -4.99
N GLY A 282 -5.91 -12.06 -5.53
CA GLY A 282 -5.25 -11.86 -6.82
C GLY A 282 -3.77 -12.25 -6.86
N VAL A 283 -3.22 -12.71 -5.74
CA VAL A 283 -1.85 -13.19 -5.65
C VAL A 283 -1.78 -14.67 -6.01
N THR A 284 -0.97 -15.01 -7.00
CA THR A 284 -0.87 -16.38 -7.55
C THR A 284 0.55 -16.69 -7.99
N VAL A 285 0.86 -17.98 -8.19
CA VAL A 285 2.14 -18.44 -8.71
C VAL A 285 2.01 -18.80 -10.19
N ASP A 286 3.04 -18.51 -10.96
CA ASP A 286 3.19 -18.95 -12.34
C ASP A 286 3.08 -20.48 -12.44
N GLN A 287 2.28 -20.97 -13.40
CA GLN A 287 1.96 -22.39 -13.53
C GLN A 287 3.19 -23.26 -13.83
N GLU A 288 4.17 -22.72 -14.58
CA GLU A 288 5.42 -23.43 -14.86
C GLU A 288 6.21 -23.63 -13.57
N VAL A 289 6.34 -22.57 -12.77
CA VAL A 289 7.02 -22.64 -11.47
C VAL A 289 6.28 -23.57 -10.52
N MET A 290 4.95 -23.50 -10.50
CA MET A 290 4.10 -24.35 -9.67
C MET A 290 4.32 -25.84 -9.98
N SER A 291 4.44 -26.21 -11.26
CA SER A 291 4.70 -27.60 -11.66
C SER A 291 6.08 -28.13 -11.27
N VAL A 292 7.09 -27.26 -11.19
CA VAL A 292 8.49 -27.65 -10.92
C VAL A 292 8.83 -27.55 -9.43
N LYS A 293 8.40 -26.47 -8.76
CA LYS A 293 8.76 -26.15 -7.37
C LYS A 293 7.61 -26.33 -6.38
N GLY A 294 6.40 -26.63 -6.85
CA GLY A 294 5.21 -26.70 -6.01
C GLY A 294 4.74 -25.32 -5.53
N ARG A 295 3.90 -25.35 -4.48
CA ARG A 295 3.32 -24.16 -3.86
C ARG A 295 4.41 -23.21 -3.37
N GLN A 296 4.21 -21.91 -3.56
CA GLN A 296 5.10 -20.89 -3.02
C GLN A 296 4.53 -20.30 -1.73
N GLU A 297 5.43 -19.80 -0.88
CA GLU A 297 5.06 -19.23 0.40
C GLU A 297 4.56 -17.78 0.24
N LEU A 298 3.43 -17.49 0.88
CA LEU A 298 2.94 -16.14 1.17
C LEU A 298 3.16 -15.89 2.67
N LEU A 299 4.19 -15.12 3.00
CA LEU A 299 4.56 -14.80 4.37
C LEU A 299 3.90 -13.49 4.82
N VAL A 300 3.13 -13.55 5.89
CA VAL A 300 2.56 -12.40 6.61
C VAL A 300 3.25 -12.31 7.97
N ASP A 301 4.10 -11.30 8.13
CA ASP A 301 4.97 -11.18 9.31
C ASP A 301 4.92 -9.78 9.94
N ASN A 302 4.69 -9.73 11.25
CA ASN A 302 4.63 -8.53 12.07
C ASN A 302 3.80 -7.38 11.44
N ASN A 303 2.59 -7.68 10.97
CA ASN A 303 1.69 -6.64 10.44
C ASN A 303 0.69 -6.22 11.51
N THR A 304 0.34 -4.94 11.52
CA THR A 304 -0.70 -4.40 12.40
C THR A 304 -1.91 -3.99 11.57
N ILE A 305 -3.08 -4.57 11.85
CA ILE A 305 -4.30 -4.31 11.07
C ILE A 305 -5.46 -3.94 12.00
N THR A 306 -6.15 -2.83 11.72
CA THR A 306 -7.27 -2.36 12.55
C THR A 306 -8.58 -3.06 12.17
N ASN A 307 -9.07 -2.85 10.95
CA ASN A 307 -10.32 -3.40 10.48
C ASN A 307 -10.06 -4.57 9.53
N ILE A 308 -10.20 -5.79 10.06
CA ILE A 308 -9.97 -7.04 9.33
C ILE A 308 -11.00 -8.08 9.72
N ALA A 309 -11.52 -8.76 8.70
CA ALA A 309 -12.35 -9.94 8.86
C ALA A 309 -11.51 -11.19 8.54
N PRO A 310 -11.86 -12.37 9.09
CA PRO A 310 -11.22 -13.64 8.70
C PRO A 310 -11.27 -13.88 7.18
N SER A 311 -12.38 -13.48 6.54
CA SER A 311 -12.53 -13.57 5.08
C SER A 311 -11.60 -12.66 4.27
N SER A 312 -10.91 -11.71 4.92
CA SER A 312 -9.92 -10.87 4.24
C SER A 312 -8.61 -11.58 3.98
N LEU A 313 -8.27 -12.62 4.75
CA LEU A 313 -7.09 -13.45 4.55
C LEU A 313 -7.31 -14.58 3.54
N ILE A 314 -8.42 -14.58 2.79
CA ILE A 314 -8.63 -15.55 1.71
C ILE A 314 -7.54 -15.34 0.66
N TYR A 315 -6.88 -16.44 0.30
CA TYR A 315 -5.80 -16.49 -0.68
C TYR A 315 -6.00 -17.68 -1.63
N ASN A 316 -5.22 -17.74 -2.70
CA ASN A 316 -5.27 -18.86 -3.63
C ASN A 316 -4.53 -20.10 -3.08
N GLN A 317 -5.26 -20.96 -2.36
CA GLN A 317 -4.77 -22.21 -1.76
C GLN A 317 -4.24 -23.23 -2.78
N THR A 318 -4.59 -23.09 -4.07
CA THR A 318 -4.10 -24.03 -5.09
C THR A 318 -2.63 -23.80 -5.37
N THR A 319 -2.20 -22.53 -5.44
CA THR A 319 -0.84 -22.13 -5.87
C THR A 319 0.06 -21.68 -4.71
N LEU A 320 -0.51 -21.28 -3.59
CA LEU A 320 0.22 -20.72 -2.45
C LEU A 320 0.00 -21.52 -1.17
N SER A 321 0.95 -21.40 -0.24
CA SER A 321 0.78 -21.75 1.17
C SER A 321 0.94 -20.46 2.00
N LEU A 322 -0.06 -20.15 2.82
CA LEU A 322 -0.02 -19.00 3.72
C LEU A 322 0.77 -19.34 4.98
N ARG A 323 1.64 -18.45 5.42
CA ARG A 323 2.30 -18.51 6.72
C ARG A 323 2.12 -17.18 7.43
N VAL A 324 1.60 -17.22 8.66
CA VAL A 324 1.34 -16.03 9.47
C VAL A 324 2.20 -16.10 10.73
N ASP A 325 3.34 -15.43 10.72
CA ASP A 325 4.28 -15.42 11.86
C ASP A 325 3.96 -14.31 12.86
N GLY A 326 3.25 -13.27 12.43
CA GLY A 326 2.82 -12.18 13.30
C GLY A 326 1.75 -11.31 12.66
N LEU A 327 0.52 -11.44 13.13
CA LEU A 327 -0.58 -10.57 12.76
C LEU A 327 -1.19 -9.95 14.01
N ASN A 328 -0.93 -8.66 14.21
CA ASN A 328 -1.43 -7.88 15.33
C ASN A 328 -2.74 -7.19 14.93
N LEU A 329 -3.83 -7.55 15.59
CA LEU A 329 -5.12 -6.92 15.43
C LEU A 329 -5.16 -5.69 16.34
N ASN A 330 -5.27 -4.50 15.77
CA ASN A 330 -5.38 -3.24 16.51
C ASN A 330 -6.82 -3.01 17.00
N ILE A 331 -7.36 -4.03 17.64
CA ILE A 331 -8.69 -4.07 18.26
C ILE A 331 -8.59 -4.84 19.57
N THR A 332 -9.46 -4.47 20.50
CA THR A 332 -9.54 -5.08 21.83
C THR A 332 -10.01 -6.53 21.74
N CYS A 333 -9.32 -7.45 22.40
CA CYS A 333 -9.71 -8.86 22.44
C CYS A 333 -11.10 -9.03 23.06
N ASN A 334 -12.03 -9.66 22.34
CA ASN A 334 -13.34 -10.08 22.85
C ASN A 334 -13.68 -11.51 22.39
N CYS A 335 -14.67 -12.14 23.01
CA CYS A 335 -14.98 -13.55 22.74
C CYS A 335 -15.63 -13.78 21.37
N GLU A 336 -16.36 -12.80 20.84
CA GLU A 336 -16.95 -12.86 19.50
C GLU A 336 -15.86 -12.86 18.42
N LEU A 337 -14.85 -11.99 18.55
CA LEU A 337 -13.66 -11.99 17.70
C LEU A 337 -12.94 -13.34 17.79
N ALA A 338 -12.70 -13.83 19.01
CA ALA A 338 -12.00 -15.09 19.19
C ALA A 338 -12.73 -16.27 18.55
N GLU A 339 -14.06 -16.29 18.59
CA GLU A 339 -14.88 -17.32 17.95
C GLU A 339 -14.84 -17.20 16.41
N ASN A 340 -14.94 -15.99 15.85
CA ASN A 340 -14.84 -15.74 14.42
C ASN A 340 -13.48 -16.17 13.83
N TRP A 341 -12.40 -15.99 14.59
CA TRP A 341 -11.04 -16.36 14.17
C TRP A 341 -10.69 -17.82 14.47
N ARG A 342 -11.49 -18.52 15.25
CA ARG A 342 -11.21 -19.90 15.71
C ARG A 342 -11.06 -20.90 14.58
N GLN A 343 -11.84 -20.77 13.51
CA GLN A 343 -11.76 -21.68 12.37
C GLN A 343 -10.42 -21.49 11.62
N LEU A 344 -10.06 -20.24 11.33
CA LEU A 344 -8.84 -19.90 10.60
C LEU A 344 -7.59 -20.32 11.40
N LEU A 345 -7.60 -20.13 12.72
CA LEU A 345 -6.50 -20.55 13.62
C LEU A 345 -6.32 -22.08 13.74
N LYS A 346 -7.35 -22.88 13.43
CA LYS A 346 -7.23 -24.35 13.41
C LYS A 346 -6.61 -24.86 12.11
N GLU A 347 -6.93 -24.20 11.01
CA GLU A 347 -6.50 -24.59 9.67
C GLU A 347 -5.09 -24.05 9.36
N GLU A 348 -4.83 -22.82 9.78
CA GLU A 348 -3.58 -22.11 9.54
C GLU A 348 -2.87 -21.95 10.89
N ALA A 349 -1.67 -22.52 11.04
CA ALA A 349 -0.85 -22.45 12.25
C ALA A 349 -0.24 -21.06 12.49
N GLY A 350 -1.07 -20.02 12.41
CA GLY A 350 -0.69 -18.62 12.43
C GLY A 350 -0.77 -17.99 13.81
N ILE A 351 0.16 -17.08 14.11
CA ILE A 351 0.15 -16.30 15.35
C ILE A 351 -0.62 -15.00 15.09
N VAL A 352 -1.93 -15.03 15.38
CA VAL A 352 -2.78 -13.84 15.40
C VAL A 352 -2.91 -13.35 16.83
N THR A 353 -2.60 -12.07 17.06
CA THR A 353 -2.69 -11.42 18.37
C THR A 353 -3.72 -10.30 18.34
N CYS A 354 -4.33 -10.00 19.48
CA CYS A 354 -5.23 -8.86 19.66
C CYS A 354 -4.80 -8.03 20.87
N TRP A 355 -5.25 -6.78 20.94
CA TRP A 355 -4.89 -5.88 22.03
C TRP A 355 -5.66 -6.24 23.30
N TYR A 356 -4.97 -6.45 24.42
CA TYR A 356 -5.59 -6.77 25.70
C TYR A 356 -5.52 -5.59 26.67
N ASP A 357 -6.64 -4.87 26.82
CA ASP A 357 -6.71 -3.60 27.57
C ASP A 357 -6.29 -3.71 29.04
N LEU A 358 -6.58 -4.83 29.68
CA LEU A 358 -6.35 -5.00 31.12
C LEU A 358 -4.87 -5.07 31.49
N GLU A 359 -4.03 -5.59 30.59
CA GLU A 359 -2.59 -5.78 30.82
C GLU A 359 -1.72 -4.98 29.83
N GLY A 360 -2.34 -4.21 28.93
CA GLY A 360 -1.65 -3.26 28.04
C GLY A 360 -0.69 -3.90 27.03
N HIS A 361 -0.97 -5.12 26.55
CA HIS A 361 -0.10 -5.82 25.60
C HIS A 361 -0.91 -6.66 24.59
N TYR A 362 -0.24 -7.10 23.53
CA TYR A 362 -0.81 -8.02 22.54
C TYR A 362 -0.78 -9.46 23.05
N MET A 363 -1.94 -10.11 23.10
CA MET A 363 -2.07 -11.52 23.46
C MET A 363 -2.59 -12.33 22.27
N SER A 364 -2.13 -13.58 22.13
CA SER A 364 -2.62 -14.44 21.05
C SER A 364 -4.13 -14.69 21.18
N VAL A 365 -4.85 -14.65 20.06
CA VAL A 365 -6.30 -14.85 20.03
C VAL A 365 -6.65 -16.26 20.54
N ALA A 366 -5.84 -17.26 20.21
CA ALA A 366 -6.01 -18.64 20.70
C ALA A 366 -5.89 -18.71 22.24
N THR A 367 -4.85 -18.11 22.82
CA THR A 367 -4.67 -18.06 24.28
C THR A 367 -5.80 -17.29 24.97
N PHE A 368 -6.27 -16.19 24.38
CA PHE A 368 -7.42 -15.45 24.90
C PHE A 368 -8.70 -16.29 24.88
N ALA A 369 -8.97 -16.99 23.77
CA ALA A 369 -10.13 -17.87 23.62
C ALA A 369 -10.16 -18.96 24.69
N ASP A 370 -9.04 -19.65 24.88
CA ASP A 370 -8.93 -20.77 25.83
C ASP A 370 -9.00 -20.31 27.29
N SER A 371 -8.41 -19.15 27.61
CA SER A 371 -8.35 -18.65 28.99
C SER A 371 -9.60 -17.90 29.46
N ARG A 372 -10.32 -17.23 28.56
CA ARG A 372 -11.41 -16.31 28.90
C ARG A 372 -12.78 -16.67 28.30
N CYS A 373 -12.84 -17.36 27.16
CA CYS A 373 -14.10 -17.57 26.42
C CYS A 373 -14.71 -18.96 26.59
N GLY A 374 -14.11 -19.85 27.39
CA GLY A 374 -14.66 -21.17 27.65
C GLY A 374 -16.01 -21.14 28.39
N ALA A 375 -16.98 -21.94 27.89
CA ALA A 375 -18.29 -22.16 28.51
C ALA A 375 -18.21 -22.59 29.99
N PHE A 376 -17.08 -23.20 30.36
CA PHE A 376 -16.77 -23.62 31.72
C PHE A 376 -16.73 -22.47 32.74
N LYS A 377 -16.40 -21.23 32.36
CA LYS A 377 -16.32 -20.10 33.33
C LYS A 377 -17.66 -19.43 33.60
N GLN A 378 -18.54 -19.32 32.60
CA GLN A 378 -19.92 -18.90 32.85
C GLN A 378 -20.67 -19.94 33.69
N THR A 379 -20.50 -21.23 33.38
CA THR A 379 -21.08 -22.30 34.21
C THR A 379 -20.41 -22.43 35.56
N PHE A 380 -19.11 -22.12 35.71
CA PHE A 380 -18.43 -22.13 37.02
C PHE A 380 -19.09 -21.17 38.02
N TRP A 381 -19.38 -19.93 37.62
CA TRP A 381 -20.10 -19.00 38.51
C TRP A 381 -21.51 -19.48 38.84
N ILE A 382 -22.21 -20.10 37.88
CA ILE A 382 -23.51 -20.73 38.12
C ILE A 382 -23.36 -21.88 39.13
N PHE A 383 -22.36 -22.76 39.00
CA PHE A 383 -22.11 -23.85 39.93
C PHE A 383 -21.70 -23.35 41.33
N VAL A 384 -20.94 -22.27 41.42
CA VAL A 384 -20.59 -21.63 42.70
C VAL A 384 -21.84 -21.08 43.39
N VAL A 385 -22.70 -20.36 42.64
CA VAL A 385 -23.95 -19.81 43.18
C VAL A 385 -24.92 -20.93 43.56
N VAL A 386 -25.13 -21.92 42.70
CA VAL A 386 -25.98 -23.09 42.98
C VAL A 386 -25.44 -23.87 44.18
N GLY A 387 -24.12 -24.08 44.25
CA GLY A 387 -23.47 -24.73 45.39
C GLY A 387 -23.70 -23.98 46.69
N LEU A 388 -23.58 -22.65 46.68
CA LEU A 388 -23.80 -21.81 47.86
C LEU A 388 -25.28 -21.83 48.31
N VAL A 389 -26.22 -21.84 47.37
CA VAL A 389 -27.66 -21.99 47.65
C VAL A 389 -27.95 -23.37 48.25
N VAL A 390 -27.38 -24.45 47.72
CA VAL A 390 -27.55 -25.81 48.26
C VAL A 390 -27.00 -25.92 49.68
N VAL A 391 -25.85 -25.32 49.97
CA VAL A 391 -25.28 -25.29 51.32
C VAL A 391 -26.19 -24.52 52.29
N LEU A 392 -26.76 -23.40 51.88
CA LEU A 392 -27.72 -22.64 52.69
C LEU A 392 -29.02 -23.43 52.96
N ILE A 393 -29.53 -24.17 51.97
CA ILE A 393 -30.71 -25.04 52.13
C ILE A 393 -30.40 -26.21 53.06
N ALA A 394 -29.23 -26.83 52.93
CA ALA A 394 -28.82 -27.90 53.84
C ALA A 394 -28.67 -27.39 55.28
N ALA A 395 -28.06 -26.22 55.47
CA ALA A 395 -27.93 -25.59 56.77
C ALA A 395 -29.30 -25.24 57.39
N SER A 396 -30.26 -24.74 56.60
CA SER A 396 -31.62 -24.44 57.07
C SER A 396 -32.41 -25.70 57.42
N LEU A 397 -32.26 -26.78 56.65
CA LEU A 397 -32.84 -28.09 56.97
C LEU A 397 -32.24 -28.70 58.24
N ILE A 398 -30.91 -28.65 58.40
CA ILE A 398 -30.24 -29.14 59.61
C ILE A 398 -30.69 -28.35 60.83
N THR A 399 -30.71 -27.01 60.76
CA THR A 399 -31.22 -26.18 61.86
C THR A 399 -32.69 -26.46 62.16
N TYR A 400 -33.54 -26.64 61.13
CA TYR A 400 -34.93 -27.05 61.32
C TYR A 400 -35.05 -28.40 62.05
N PHE A 401 -34.27 -29.42 61.66
CA PHE A 401 -34.29 -30.72 62.32
C PHE A 401 -33.73 -30.68 63.73
N VAL A 402 -32.69 -29.90 64.00
CA VAL A 402 -32.13 -29.70 65.34
C VAL A 402 -33.16 -29.03 66.25
N VAL A 403 -33.78 -27.92 65.79
CA VAL A 403 -34.83 -27.21 66.53
C VAL A 403 -36.05 -28.10 66.76
N ARG A 404 -36.49 -28.86 65.75
CA ARG A 404 -37.59 -29.80 65.89
C ARG A 404 -37.28 -30.89 66.91
N ARG A 405 -36.07 -31.45 66.90
CA ARG A 405 -35.65 -32.50 67.84
C ARG A 405 -35.53 -31.95 69.26
N GLU A 406 -35.08 -30.70 69.45
CA GLU A 406 -35.12 -30.03 70.75
C GLU A 406 -36.56 -29.75 71.23
N ASN A 407 -37.45 -29.31 70.34
CA ASN A 407 -38.86 -29.11 70.68
C ASN A 407 -39.59 -30.43 71.02
N GLU A 408 -39.26 -31.53 70.34
CA GLU A 408 -39.78 -32.87 70.69
C GLU A 408 -39.22 -33.37 72.02
N LYS A 409 -37.96 -33.04 72.36
CA LYS A 409 -37.40 -33.31 73.70
C LYS A 409 -38.09 -32.46 74.78
N LYS A 410 -38.45 -31.21 74.49
CA LYS A 410 -39.24 -30.35 75.40
C LYS A 410 -40.70 -30.80 75.54
N LYS A 411 -41.26 -31.57 74.60
CA LYS A 411 -42.58 -32.22 74.72
C LYS A 411 -42.60 -33.47 75.60
N LYS A 412 -41.44 -33.98 76.03
CA LYS A 412 -41.32 -35.04 77.05
C LYS A 412 -40.90 -34.50 78.42
N VAL A 413 -41.38 -33.30 78.77
CA VAL A 413 -41.31 -32.78 80.13
C VAL A 413 -42.60 -33.16 80.85
N GLN A 414 -42.42 -34.07 81.82
CA GLN A 414 -43.31 -34.45 82.93
C GLN A 414 -44.73 -33.88 82.94
N ILE A 415 -45.70 -34.76 82.71
CA ILE A 415 -47.04 -34.65 83.27
C ILE A 415 -46.90 -34.86 84.78
N VAL A 416 -46.84 -33.76 85.54
CA VAL A 416 -47.08 -33.76 86.98
C VAL A 416 -48.55 -33.42 87.18
N MET A 417 -49.27 -34.36 87.80
CA MET A 417 -50.69 -34.27 88.13
C MET A 417 -50.82 -33.48 89.45
N PRO A 418 -51.51 -32.32 89.49
CA PRO A 418 -51.83 -31.64 90.74
C PRO A 418 -53.27 -32.00 91.16
N ASP A 419 -53.38 -32.57 92.34
CA ASP A 419 -54.64 -32.68 93.07
C ASP A 419 -55.21 -31.29 93.36
N GLY A 420 -56.54 -31.22 93.31
CA GLY A 420 -57.30 -29.98 93.35
C GLY A 420 -57.29 -29.27 94.70
N LYS A 421 -57.47 -27.94 94.62
CA LYS A 421 -58.44 -27.17 95.42
C LYS A 421 -58.48 -25.69 94.99
N THR A 422 -59.68 -25.30 94.55
CA THR A 422 -60.44 -24.07 94.87
C THR A 422 -59.80 -22.67 94.76
N TYR A 423 -60.37 -21.91 93.81
CA TYR A 423 -60.76 -20.49 93.81
C TYR A 423 -59.84 -19.41 94.42
N ARG A 424 -59.46 -18.42 93.61
CA ARG A 424 -59.84 -17.00 93.83
C ARG A 424 -59.56 -16.12 92.62
N GLU A 425 -60.30 -15.02 92.57
CA GLU A 425 -60.66 -14.14 91.46
C GLU A 425 -59.57 -13.18 90.98
N THR A 426 -59.89 -12.47 89.87
CA THR A 426 -59.39 -11.16 89.37
C THR A 426 -57.94 -11.11 88.87
N GLU A 427 -57.58 -10.44 87.75
CA GLU A 427 -58.15 -9.26 87.11
C GLU A 427 -57.62 -9.15 85.65
N PHE A 428 -58.44 -8.58 84.75
CA PHE A 428 -58.03 -8.27 83.36
C PHE A 428 -57.22 -6.97 83.33
N HIS A 429 -56.01 -7.00 82.78
CA HIS A 429 -55.33 -5.79 82.30
C HIS A 429 -55.23 -5.83 80.78
N ILE A 430 -56.12 -5.05 80.15
CA ILE A 430 -56.06 -4.68 78.74
C ILE A 430 -55.07 -3.52 78.64
N VAL A 431 -53.97 -3.71 77.89
CA VAL A 431 -53.16 -2.59 77.38
C VAL A 431 -53.39 -2.52 75.88
N VAL A 432 -54.22 -1.56 75.48
CA VAL A 432 -54.31 -1.05 74.12
C VAL A 432 -53.36 0.14 74.05
N GLU A 433 -52.32 0.05 73.23
CA GLU A 433 -51.72 1.25 72.64
C GLU A 433 -51.72 1.15 71.12
N ARG A 434 -52.15 2.25 70.52
CA ARG A 434 -52.47 2.45 69.11
C ARG A 434 -51.21 2.67 68.28
N ALA A 435 -51.39 2.39 66.99
CA ALA A 435 -50.52 2.76 65.88
C ALA A 435 -50.18 4.26 65.84
N GLU A 436 -49.04 4.59 65.24
CA GLU A 436 -48.95 5.72 64.32
C GLU A 436 -47.88 5.51 63.24
N LEU A 437 -48.28 5.83 62.01
CA LEU A 437 -47.45 6.05 60.83
C LEU A 437 -46.82 7.44 60.89
N LEU A 438 -45.59 7.58 60.40
CA LEU A 438 -45.02 8.79 59.75
C LEU A 438 -43.66 8.36 59.18
N THR A 439 -43.11 8.78 58.04
CA THR A 439 -43.56 9.51 56.85
C THR A 439 -42.38 9.39 55.87
N THR A 440 -42.67 9.37 54.58
CA THR A 440 -41.73 9.71 53.51
C THR A 440 -41.26 11.16 53.61
N ASN A 441 -39.98 11.43 53.35
CA ASN A 441 -39.48 12.43 52.39
C ASN A 441 -37.96 12.65 52.55
N LEU A 442 -37.17 12.20 51.57
CA LEU A 442 -36.56 13.04 50.51
C LEU A 442 -35.83 12.15 49.50
#